data_AF-A0A2P2IGJ1-F1
#
_entry.id   AF-A0A2P2IGJ1-F1
#
_cell.length_a   1.000
_cell.length_b   1.000
_cell.length_c   1.000
_cell.angle_alpha   90.00
_cell.angle_beta   90.00
_cell.angle_gamma   90.00
#
_symmetry.space_group_name_H-M   'P 1'
#
loop_
_entity.id
_entity.type
_entity.pdbx_description
1 polymer ?
#
loop_
_entity_poly.entity_id
_entity_poly.type
_entity_poly.pdbx_seq_one_letter_code
_entity_poly.pdbx_strand_id
1 'polypeptide(L)'
;RMGRVKTVTTGAMDTELSRCLTTADITLLGIGHMFGAGIYVLTGTVARDTAGPAIILSFLLAGFASSLAALCYAEFGARVPKAGSAYVYTYVTIGEFWA
;
A
#
# COMPACT_ATOMS: atom_id res chain seq x y z
N ARG A 1 -18.96 -14.63 -22.48
CA ARG A 1 -17.48 -14.79 -22.59
C ARG A 1 -16.84 -14.40 -21.25
N MET A 2 -17.11 -15.19 -20.21
CA MET A 2 -16.87 -14.84 -18.80
C MET A 2 -15.95 -15.92 -18.19
N GLY A 3 -14.69 -15.89 -18.60
CA GLY A 3 -13.71 -16.92 -18.28
C GLY A 3 -12.38 -16.71 -18.99
N ARG A 4 -12.05 -15.45 -19.34
CA ARG A 4 -10.77 -15.14 -19.95
C ARG A 4 -9.76 -14.94 -18.84
N VAL A 5 -9.25 -16.06 -18.34
CA VAL A 5 -8.08 -16.13 -17.46
C VAL A 5 -6.95 -15.38 -18.14
N LYS A 6 -6.57 -14.21 -17.63
CA LYS A 6 -5.28 -13.63 -18.02
C LYS A 6 -4.24 -14.47 -17.32
N THR A 7 -3.56 -15.32 -18.07
CA THR A 7 -2.32 -15.97 -17.64
C THR A 7 -1.40 -14.87 -17.15
N VAL A 8 -1.24 -14.74 -15.82
CA VAL A 8 -0.22 -13.88 -15.23
C VAL A 8 1.10 -14.49 -15.65
N THR A 9 1.68 -13.93 -16.71
CA THR A 9 2.88 -14.41 -17.38
C THR A 9 3.95 -14.73 -16.35
N THR A 10 4.43 -15.97 -16.36
CA THR A 10 5.45 -16.50 -15.46
C THR A 10 6.79 -15.74 -15.56
N GLY A 11 6.97 -14.86 -16.56
CA GLY A 11 8.11 -13.94 -16.71
C GLY A 11 7.97 -12.60 -15.97
N ALA A 12 7.38 -12.57 -14.77
CA ALA A 12 7.01 -11.32 -14.08
C ALA A 12 8.20 -10.48 -13.54
N MET A 13 9.44 -10.91 -13.79
CA MET A 13 10.65 -10.14 -13.53
C MET A 13 11.32 -9.63 -14.82
N ASP A 14 10.83 -10.04 -16.00
CA ASP A 14 11.30 -9.51 -17.27
C ASP A 14 10.67 -8.14 -17.50
N THR A 15 11.44 -7.12 -17.18
CA THR A 15 11.14 -5.73 -17.51
C THR A 15 12.31 -5.18 -18.29
N GLU A 16 12.04 -4.37 -19.33
CA GLU A 16 13.09 -3.64 -20.05
C GLU A 16 13.70 -2.52 -19.19
N LEU A 17 13.15 -2.28 -18.00
CA LEU A 17 13.65 -1.27 -17.05
C LEU A 17 14.86 -1.77 -16.27
N SER A 18 15.90 -0.94 -16.21
CA SER A 18 17.04 -1.16 -15.32
C SER A 18 16.61 -1.05 -13.85
N ARG A 19 17.04 -2.01 -13.02
CA ARG A 19 16.84 -1.98 -11.57
C ARG A 19 17.86 -1.03 -10.92
N CYS A 20 17.52 0.25 -10.88
CA CYS A 20 18.37 1.30 -10.30
C CYS A 20 17.93 1.74 -8.88
N LEU A 21 16.78 1.26 -8.40
CA LEU A 21 16.23 1.68 -7.11
C LEU A 21 16.83 0.86 -5.97
N THR A 22 17.47 1.55 -5.02
CA THR A 22 17.97 0.97 -3.78
C THR A 22 16.84 0.88 -2.75
N THR A 23 17.03 0.09 -1.69
CA THR A 23 16.09 0.01 -0.56
C THR A 23 15.78 1.38 0.04
N ALA A 24 16.80 2.25 0.17
CA ALA A 24 16.63 3.62 0.63
C ALA A 24 15.71 4.43 -0.30
N ASP A 25 15.92 4.35 -1.61
CA ASP A 25 15.11 5.07 -2.61
C ASP A 25 13.64 4.66 -2.55
N ILE A 26 13.37 3.35 -2.42
CA ILE A 26 12.01 2.81 -2.31
C ILE A 26 11.36 3.24 -0.99
N THR A 27 12.12 3.28 0.12
CA THR A 27 11.57 3.76 1.41
C THR A 27 11.23 5.25 1.36
N LEU A 28 12.10 6.08 0.77
CA LEU A 28 11.86 7.51 0.59
C LEU A 28 10.67 7.77 -0.33
N LEU A 29 10.52 7.00 -1.40
CA LEU A 29 9.35 7.04 -2.27
C LEU A 29 8.06 6.75 -1.50
N GLY A 30 8.08 5.72 -0.64
CA GLY A 30 6.94 5.37 0.21
C GLY A 30 6.57 6.48 1.20
N ILE A 31 7.57 7.07 1.86
CA ILE A 31 7.37 8.20 2.78
C ILE A 31 6.75 9.39 2.04
N GLY A 32 7.32 9.78 0.89
CA GLY A 32 6.80 10.88 0.08
C GLY A 32 5.36 10.66 -0.39
N HIS A 33 4.99 9.40 -0.69
CA HIS A 33 3.64 9.05 -1.08
C HIS A 33 2.62 9.16 0.07
N MET A 34 3.03 8.94 1.33
CA MET A 34 2.14 9.09 2.49
C MET A 34 1.85 10.56 2.84
N PHE A 35 2.79 11.47 2.59
CA PHE A 35 2.63 12.91 2.83
C PHE A 35 1.81 13.57 1.71
N GLY A 36 0.48 13.50 1.80
CA GLY A 36 -0.45 14.11 0.85
C GLY A 36 -1.35 15.20 1.43
N ALA A 37 -2.41 15.57 0.71
CA ALA A 37 -3.39 16.56 1.17
C ALA A 37 -4.05 16.18 2.52
N GLY A 38 -4.12 14.88 2.84
CA GLY A 38 -4.71 14.38 4.08
C GLY A 38 -4.04 14.96 5.34
N ILE A 39 -2.71 14.91 5.43
CA ILE A 39 -2.01 15.39 6.63
C ILE A 39 -1.97 16.93 6.70
N TYR A 40 -1.89 17.62 5.56
CA TYR A 40 -1.77 19.08 5.53
C TYR A 40 -3.10 19.82 5.66
N VAL A 41 -4.20 19.26 5.12
CA VAL A 41 -5.51 19.91 5.10
C VAL A 41 -6.47 19.28 6.10
N LEU A 42 -6.60 17.95 6.07
CA LEU A 42 -7.64 17.26 6.83
C LEU A 42 -7.35 17.24 8.33
N THR A 43 -6.08 17.21 8.73
CA THR A 43 -5.66 17.25 10.14
C THR A 43 -6.20 18.48 10.88
N GLY A 44 -6.18 19.66 10.25
CA GLY A 44 -6.69 20.89 10.86
C GLY A 44 -8.20 20.85 11.07
N THR A 45 -8.94 20.35 10.08
CA THR A 45 -10.40 20.18 10.17
C THR A 45 -10.79 19.16 11.23
N VAL A 46 -10.11 18.00 11.26
CA VAL A 46 -10.35 16.96 12.29
C VAL A 46 -9.99 17.44 13.69
N ALA A 47 -8.93 18.25 13.83
CA ALA A 47 -8.55 18.84 15.10
C ALA A 47 -9.63 19.82 15.59
N ARG A 48 -10.18 20.64 14.69
CA ARG A 48 -11.18 21.65 15.05
C ARG A 48 -12.55 21.03 15.34
N ASP A 49 -13.01 20.13 14.50
CA ASP A 49 -14.42 19.72 14.46
C ASP A 49 -14.69 18.36 15.15
N THR A 50 -13.67 17.54 15.38
CA THR A 50 -13.87 16.17 15.89
C THR A 50 -13.05 15.86 17.15
N ALA A 51 -11.72 15.98 17.11
CA ALA A 51 -10.85 15.46 18.16
C ALA A 51 -10.35 16.53 19.16
N GLY A 52 -10.32 17.80 18.77
CA GLY A 52 -9.77 18.86 19.64
C GLY A 52 -8.30 18.61 20.00
N PRO A 53 -7.86 18.97 21.22
CA PRO A 53 -6.49 18.72 21.68
C PRO A 53 -6.14 17.22 21.80
N ALA A 54 -7.14 16.33 21.77
CA ALA A 54 -6.94 14.87 21.83
C ALA A 54 -6.57 14.24 20.46
N ILE A 55 -6.38 15.05 19.41
CA ILE A 55 -6.02 14.53 18.06
C ILE A 55 -4.77 13.65 18.05
N ILE A 56 -3.82 13.88 18.97
CA ILE A 56 -2.61 13.07 19.13
C ILE A 56 -2.99 11.61 19.47
N LEU A 57 -3.99 11.39 20.32
CA LEU A 57 -4.46 10.04 20.65
C LEU A 57 -5.10 9.34 19.45
N SER A 58 -5.87 10.08 18.65
CA SER A 58 -6.46 9.58 17.41
C SER A 58 -5.38 9.16 16.40
N PHE A 59 -4.32 9.97 16.23
CA PHE A 59 -3.20 9.60 15.35
C PHE A 59 -2.40 8.41 15.87
N LEU A 60 -2.21 8.27 17.19
CA LEU A 60 -1.55 7.11 17.76
C LEU A 60 -2.32 5.81 17.50
N LEU A 61 -3.63 5.82 17.71
CA LEU A 61 -4.50 4.69 17.41
C LEU A 61 -4.52 4.36 15.91
N ALA A 62 -4.65 5.37 15.06
CA ALA A 62 -4.60 5.19 13.60
C ALA A 62 -3.24 4.65 13.14
N GLY A 63 -2.14 5.16 13.69
CA GLY A 63 -0.78 4.70 13.42
C GLY A 63 -0.57 3.25 13.84
N PHE A 64 -1.10 2.85 15.00
CA PHE A 64 -1.08 1.46 15.44
C PHE A 64 -1.88 0.56 14.51
N ALA A 65 -3.13 0.91 14.17
CA ALA A 65 -3.91 0.11 13.22
C ALA A 65 -3.24 0.01 11.83
N SER A 66 -2.64 1.11 11.37
CA SER A 66 -1.91 1.15 10.10
C SER A 66 -0.64 0.30 10.12
N SER A 67 0.09 0.23 11.24
CA SER A 67 1.31 -0.59 11.34
C SER A 67 0.99 -2.08 11.27
N LEU A 68 -0.12 -2.53 11.89
CA LEU A 68 -0.59 -3.91 11.74
C LEU A 68 -0.91 -4.22 10.27
N ALA A 69 -1.62 -3.32 9.57
CA ALA A 69 -1.89 -3.47 8.15
C ALA A 69 -0.60 -3.49 7.31
N ALA A 70 0.36 -2.62 7.62
CA ALA A 70 1.64 -2.55 6.94
C ALA A 70 2.44 -3.85 7.08
N LEU A 71 2.41 -4.50 8.24
CA LEU A 71 3.03 -5.81 8.46
C LEU A 71 2.40 -6.89 7.57
N CYS A 72 1.07 -6.92 7.47
CA CYS A 72 0.37 -7.84 6.55
C CYS A 72 0.79 -7.59 5.09
N TYR A 73 0.87 -6.32 4.67
CA TYR A 73 1.33 -5.95 3.33
C TYR A 73 2.81 -6.29 3.09
N ALA A 74 3.66 -6.16 4.10
CA ALA A 74 5.07 -6.54 4.03
C ALA A 74 5.23 -8.05 3.82
N GLU A 75 4.42 -8.86 4.50
CA GLU A 75 4.40 -10.31 4.31
C GLU A 75 3.97 -10.70 2.89
N PHE A 76 2.93 -10.06 2.35
CA PHE A 76 2.52 -10.29 0.96
C PHE A 76 3.57 -9.85 -0.05
N GLY A 77 4.23 -8.71 0.17
CA GLY A 77 5.31 -8.21 -0.69
C GLY A 77 6.54 -9.13 -0.70
N ALA A 78 6.86 -9.77 0.44
CA ALA A 78 7.94 -10.75 0.53
C ALA A 78 7.61 -12.07 -0.21
N ARG A 79 6.34 -12.50 -0.18
CA ARG A 79 5.88 -13.75 -0.81
C ARG A 79 5.62 -13.61 -2.31
N VAL A 80 5.21 -12.42 -2.77
CA VAL A 80 4.84 -12.16 -4.16
C VAL A 80 5.66 -10.99 -4.70
N PRO A 81 6.91 -11.22 -5.15
CA PRO A 81 7.80 -10.18 -5.66
C PRO A 81 7.42 -9.77 -7.10
N LYS A 82 6.17 -9.32 -7.28
CA LYS A 82 5.63 -8.84 -8.55
C LYS A 82 5.30 -7.36 -8.43
N ALA A 83 5.54 -6.60 -9.50
CA ALA A 83 5.10 -5.22 -9.57
C ALA A 83 3.56 -5.18 -9.58
N GLY A 84 2.97 -4.91 -8.42
CA GLY A 84 1.53 -4.94 -8.21
C GLY A 84 1.16 -4.50 -6.80
N SER A 85 0.00 -3.85 -6.66
CA SER A 85 -0.57 -3.46 -5.35
C SER A 85 -1.60 -4.50 -4.89
N ALA A 86 -2.59 -4.11 -4.09
CA ALA A 86 -3.65 -4.96 -3.56
C ALA A 86 -4.35 -5.85 -4.61
N TYR A 87 -4.47 -5.40 -5.86
CA TYR A 87 -5.03 -6.17 -6.96
C TYR A 87 -4.25 -7.47 -7.24
N VAL A 88 -2.92 -7.41 -7.30
CA VAL A 88 -2.11 -8.60 -7.58
C VAL A 88 -2.13 -9.54 -6.38
N TYR A 89 -2.15 -9.00 -5.15
CA TYR A 89 -2.23 -9.82 -3.94
C TYR A 89 -3.56 -10.56 -3.81
N THR A 90 -4.69 -9.89 -4.08
CA THR A 90 -6.03 -10.50 -4.10
C THR A 90 -6.19 -11.51 -5.23
N TYR A 91 -5.65 -11.22 -6.42
CA TYR A 91 -5.62 -12.17 -7.53
C TYR A 91 -4.87 -13.45 -7.19
N VAL A 92 -3.72 -13.35 -6.51
CA VAL A 92 -2.92 -14.54 -6.13
C VAL A 92 -3.56 -15.34 -5.00
N THR A 93 -4.26 -14.71 -4.06
CA THR A 93 -4.81 -15.38 -2.87
C THR A 93 -6.22 -15.95 -3.08
N ILE A 94 -7.09 -15.24 -3.79
CA ILE A 94 -8.54 -15.55 -3.88
C ILE A 94 -8.95 -15.90 -5.33
N GLY A 95 -8.16 -15.47 -6.31
CA GLY A 95 -8.46 -15.66 -7.73
C GLY A 95 -9.38 -14.58 -8.31
N GLU A 96 -9.70 -14.72 -9.60
CA GLU A 96 -10.37 -13.71 -10.45
C GLU A 96 -11.86 -13.44 -10.10
N PHE A 97 -12.41 -14.03 -9.02
CA PHE A 97 -13.79 -13.78 -8.58
C PHE A 97 -13.92 -12.52 -7.71
N TRP A 98 -12.83 -12.09 -7.07
CA TRP A 98 -12.78 -10.92 -6.18
C TRP A 98 -11.69 -9.90 -6.54
N ALA A 99 -10.84 -10.20 -7.52
CA ALA A 99 -9.76 -9.32 -7.99
C ALA A 99 -10.25 -8.31 -9.03
#